data_AF-A0A920QKL6-F1
#
_entry.id   AF-A0A920QKL6-F1
#
_cell.length_a   1.000
_cell.length_b   1.000
_cell.length_c   1.000
_cell.angle_alpha   90.00
_cell.angle_beta   90.00
_cell.angle_gamma   90.00
#
_symmetry.space_group_name_H-M   'P 1'
#
loop_
_entity.id
_entity.type
_entity.pdbx_description
1 polymer ?
#
loop_
_entity_poly.entity_id
_entity_poly.type
_entity_poly.pdbx_seq_one_letter_code
_entity_poly.pdbx_strand_id
1 'polypeptide(L)' 'MVVIASMIGTRGIGDEVLLGLQQLNVGMATEAGIAIVLLAIIFDRITQAYGDRIQEKTRPKKMKKV' A
#
# COMPACT_ATOMS: atom_id res chain seq x y z
N MET A 1 -2.93 4.68 6.27
CA MET A 1 -2.09 5.85 6.54
C MET A 1 -0.95 5.43 7.45
N VAL A 2 0.30 5.40 6.95
CA VAL A 2 1.47 4.93 7.73
C VAL A 2 2.20 6.09 8.41
N VAL A 3 2.51 7.16 7.68
CA VAL A 3 3.26 8.32 8.21
C VAL A 3 2.51 9.02 9.35
N ILE A 4 1.19 9.19 9.22
CA ILE A 4 0.39 9.82 10.28
C ILE A 4 0.36 8.95 11.55
N ALA A 5 0.41 7.62 11.43
CA ALA A 5 0.44 6.74 12.59
C ALA A 5 1.73 6.93 13.40
N SER A 6 2.87 7.05 12.70
CA SER A 6 4.18 7.37 13.30
C SER A 6 4.18 8.66 14.11
N MET A 7 3.44 9.68 13.68
CA MET A 7 3.32 10.96 14.42
C MET A 7 2.56 10.82 15.75
N ILE A 8 1.75 9.77 15.91
CA ILE A 8 0.96 9.49 17.13
C ILE A 8 1.74 8.54 18.07
N GLY A 9 2.99 8.19 17.73
CA GLY A 9 3.88 7.39 18.58
C GLY A 9 3.85 5.88 18.31
N THR A 10 3.21 5.44 17.23
CA THR A 10 3.28 4.03 16.81
C THR A 10 4.62 3.78 16.12
N ARG A 11 5.36 2.74 16.53
CA ARG A 11 6.60 2.35 15.84
C ARG A 11 6.28 1.75 14.48
N GLY A 12 6.97 2.20 13.44
CA GLY A 12 6.77 1.66 12.10
C GLY A 12 7.62 2.28 11.01
N ILE A 13 7.35 1.85 9.78
CA ILE A 13 8.09 2.24 8.57
C ILE A 13 7.97 3.76 8.28
N GLY A 14 6.94 4.41 8.84
CA GLY A 14 6.75 5.86 8.73
C GLY A 14 7.71 6.69 9.61
N ASP A 15 8.40 6.06 10.55
CA ASP A 15 9.29 6.75 11.50
C ASP A 15 10.53 7.31 10.77
N GLU A 16 11.11 6.54 9.86
CA GLU A 16 12.27 6.95 9.05
C GLU A 16 11.93 8.11 8.09
N VAL A 17 10.72 8.10 7.53
CA VAL A 17 10.23 9.22 6.72
C VAL A 17 10.07 10.45 7.60
N LEU A 18 9.45 10.31 8.77
CA LEU A 18 9.24 11.41 9.70
C LEU A 18 10.57 12.00 10.20
N LEU A 19 11.55 11.15 10.52
CA LEU A 19 12.92 11.52 10.90
C LEU A 19 13.63 12.28 9.77
N GLY A 20 13.57 11.75 8.54
CA GLY A 20 14.15 12.41 7.37
C GLY A 20 13.54 13.79 7.12
N LEU A 21 12.23 13.93 7.28
CA LEU A 21 11.54 15.22 7.17
C LEU A 21 11.93 16.18 8.30
N GLN A 22 11.98 15.71 9.54
CA GLN A 22 12.38 16.52 10.71
C GLN A 22 13.82 17.02 10.61
N GLN A 23 14.72 16.20 10.07
CA GLN A 23 16.13 16.56 9.87
C GLN A 23 16.39 17.33 8.57
N LEU A 24 15.35 17.63 7.77
CA LEU A 24 15.48 18.19 6.43
C LEU A 24 16.39 17.37 5.51
N ASN A 25 16.51 16.07 5.79
CA ASN A 25 17.29 15.11 5.02
C ASN A 25 16.40 14.46 3.96
N VAL A 26 16.39 15.07 2.78
CA VAL A 26 15.60 14.62 1.63
C VAL A 26 16.02 13.21 1.17
N GLY A 27 17.31 12.86 1.27
CA GLY A 27 17.80 11.54 0.88
C GLY A 27 17.17 10.42 1.69
N MET A 28 17.22 10.56 3.02
CA MET A 28 16.61 9.62 3.97
C MET A 28 15.09 9.52 3.79
N ALA A 29 14.40 10.66 3.66
CA ALA A 29 12.96 10.69 3.44
C ALA A 29 12.56 10.04 2.11
N THR A 30 13.37 10.20 1.06
CA THR A 30 13.11 9.63 -0.26
C THR A 30 13.32 8.11 -0.26
N GLU A 31 14.42 7.63 0.33
CA GLU A 31 14.70 6.19 0.45
C GLU A 31 13.57 5.46 1.20
N ALA A 32 13.21 5.98 2.38
CA ALA A 32 12.12 5.43 3.17
C ALA A 32 10.76 5.54 2.44
N GLY A 33 10.54 6.63 1.70
CA GLY A 33 9.35 6.81 0.86
C GLY A 33 9.23 5.77 -0.26
N ILE A 34 10.34 5.46 -0.95
CA ILE A 34 10.38 4.43 -2.00
C ILE A 34 10.02 3.05 -1.42
N ALA A 35 10.55 2.70 -0.25
CA ALA A 35 10.21 1.44 0.42
C ALA A 35 8.70 1.31 0.69
N ILE A 36 8.06 2.40 1.15
CA ILE A 36 6.62 2.44 1.37
C ILE A 36 5.83 2.30 0.06
N VAL A 37 6.27 2.95 -1.02
CA VAL A 37 5.61 2.86 -2.34
C VAL A 37 5.66 1.43 -2.87
N LEU A 38 6.80 0.74 -2.74
CA LEU A 38 6.93 -0.66 -3.16
C LEU A 38 5.97 -1.57 -2.39
N LEU A 39 5.87 -1.39 -1.07
CA LEU A 39 4.89 -2.11 -0.25
C LEU A 39 3.45 -1.82 -0.68
N ALA A 40 3.12 -0.57 -0.99
CA ALA A 40 1.80 -0.18 -1.46
C ALA A 40 1.44 -0.87 -2.79
N ILE A 41 2.38 -0.96 -3.74
CA ILE A 41 2.18 -1.67 -5.01
C ILE A 41 1.92 -3.16 -4.80
N ILE A 42 2.68 -3.79 -3.89
CA ILE A 42 2.49 -5.21 -3.57
C ILE A 42 1.10 -5.44 -2.98
N PHE A 43 0.69 -4.61 -2.02
CA PHE A 43 -0.65 -4.71 -1.43
C PHE A 43 -1.76 -4.41 -2.43
N ASP A 44 -1.57 -3.46 -3.32
CA ASP A 44 -2.52 -3.17 -4.40
C ASP A 44 -2.67 -4.39 -5.33
N ARG A 45 -1.57 -5.01 -5.74
CA ARG A 45 -1.60 -6.24 -6.57
C ARG A 45 -2.31 -7.40 -5.89
N ILE A 46 -2.05 -7.62 -4.61
CA ILE A 46 -2.75 -8.64 -3.83
C ILE A 46 -4.25 -8.31 -3.76
N THR A 47 -4.60 -7.08 -3.43
CA THR A 47 -5.99 -6.62 -3.34
C THR A 47 -6.74 -6.84 -4.66
N GLN A 48 -6.11 -6.48 -5.79
CA GLN A 48 -6.67 -6.72 -7.12
C GLN A 48 -6.88 -8.20 -7.40
N ALA A 49 -5.87 -9.05 -7.17
CA ALA A 49 -5.98 -10.50 -7.40
C ALA A 49 -7.09 -11.15 -6.56
N TYR A 50 -7.25 -10.70 -5.31
CA TYR A 50 -8.36 -11.13 -4.46
C TYR A 50 -9.72 -10.62 -4.97
N GLY A 51 -9.78 -9.36 -5.41
CA GLY A 51 -10.97 -8.76 -6.01
C GLY A 51 -11.46 -9.49 -7.27
N ASP A 52 -10.54 -9.80 -8.18
CA ASP A 52 -10.83 -10.53 -9.42
C ASP A 52 -11.39 -11.92 -9.14
N ARG A 53 -10.80 -12.65 -8.18
CA ARG A 53 -11.28 -13.98 -7.76
C ARG A 53 -12.68 -13.94 -7.15
N ILE A 54 -13.01 -12.89 -6.41
CA ILE A 54 -14.36 -12.71 -5.86
C ILE A 54 -15.34 -12.42 -7.00
N GLN A 55 -14.98 -11.55 -7.95
CA GLN A 55 -15.84 -11.21 -9.09
C GLN A 55 -16.17 -12.41 -10.00
N GLU A 56 -15.20 -13.30 -10.20
CA GLU A 56 -15.40 -14.52 -11.00
C GLU A 56 -16.44 -15.46 -10.36
N LYS A 57 -16.47 -15.57 -9.02
CA LYS A 57 -17.47 -16.39 -8.30
C LYS A 57 -18.88 -15.81 -8.39
N THR A 58 -19.02 -14.49 -8.49
CA THR A 58 -20.33 -13.82 -8.47
C THR A 58 -20.90 -13.54 -9.86
N ARG A 59 -20.15 -13.81 -10.94
CA ARG A 59 -20.67 -13.65 -12.31
C ARG A 59 -21.76 -14.69 -12.59
N PRO A 60 -23.02 -14.27 -12.84
CA PRO A 60 -24.05 -15.20 -13.27
C PRO A 60 -23.62 -15.78 -14.62
N LYS A 61 -23.53 -17.11 -14.68
CA LYS A 61 -23.21 -17.88 -15.88
C LYS A 61 -24.23 -17.51 -16.95
N LYS A 62 -23.91 -16.54 -17.83
CA LYS A 62 -24.77 -16.16 -18.95
C LYS A 62 -25.13 -17.46 -19.68
N MET A 63 -26.41 -17.82 -19.62
CA MET A 63 -26.96 -19.02 -20.24
C MET A 63 -26.41 -19.09 -21.65
N LYS A 64 -25.71 -20.19 -21.96
CA LYS A 64 -25.38 -20.56 -23.33
C LYS A 64 -26.70 -20.70 -24.08
N LYS A 65 -27.15 -19.63 -24.73
CA LYS A 65 -28.07 -19.65 -25.86
C LYS A 65 -27.19 -19.52 -27.08
N VAL A 66 -26.93 -20.62 -27.77
CA VAL A 66 -27.45 -20.95 -29.10
C VAL A 66 -27.33 -22.46 -29.26
#